data_AF-A0A849ZB86-F1
#
_entry.id   AF-A0A849ZB86-F1
#
_cell.length_a   1.000
_cell.length_b   1.000
_cell.length_c   1.000
_cell.angle_alpha   90.00
_cell.angle_beta   90.00
_cell.angle_gamma   90.00
#
_symmetry.space_group_name_H-M   'P 1'
#
loop_
_entity.id
_entity.type
_entity.pdbx_description
1 polymer ?
#
loop_
_entity_poly.entity_id
_entity_poly.type
_entity_poly.pdbx_seq_one_letter_code
_entity_poly.pdbx_strand_id
1 'polypeptide(L)' 'MTTPRYENVLRELAEKDERIVVMTAENRAAIRNLPPVLGKRFIDVGICEQTMIGVAAGLALRGRRPVAHALATFIT' A
#
# COMPACT_ATOMS: atom_id res chain seq x y z
N MET A 1 -8.72 16.18 19.45
CA MET A 1 -8.17 15.95 18.11
C MET A 1 -8.56 14.54 17.69
N THR A 2 -9.32 14.39 16.61
CA THR A 2 -9.66 13.08 16.04
C THR A 2 -8.44 12.50 15.34
N THR A 3 -8.05 11.27 15.67
CA THR A 3 -6.98 10.55 14.96
C THR A 3 -7.28 10.51 13.47
N PRO A 4 -6.36 10.97 12.59
CA PRO A 4 -6.58 10.92 11.15
C PRO A 4 -6.74 9.47 10.70
N ARG A 5 -7.72 9.22 9.82
CA ARG A 5 -7.96 7.88 9.26
C ARG A 5 -6.76 7.43 8.45
N TYR A 6 -6.39 6.16 8.57
CA TYR A 6 -5.28 5.51 7.87
C TYR A 6 -5.22 5.86 6.36
N GLU A 7 -6.35 5.78 5.65
CA GLU A 7 -6.44 6.13 4.22
C GLU A 7 -6.00 7.57 3.92
N ASN A 8 -6.42 8.52 4.75
CA ASN A 8 -6.13 9.94 4.55
C ASN A 8 -4.64 10.21 4.74
N VAL A 9 -4.03 9.59 5.76
CA VAL A 9 -2.59 9.71 6.00
C VAL A 9 -1.81 9.14 4.81
N LEU A 10 -2.21 7.97 4.28
CA LEU A 10 -1.56 7.41 3.09
C LEU A 10 -1.69 8.30 1.86
N ARG A 11 -2.88 8.88 1.63
CA ARG A 11 -3.12 9.83 0.54
C ARG A 11 -2.18 11.03 0.65
N GLU A 12 -2.17 11.71 1.80
CA GLU A 12 -1.35 12.90 2.02
C GLU A 12 0.15 12.62 1.85
N LEU A 13 0.60 11.46 2.34
CA LEU A 13 2.00 11.04 2.16
C LEU A 13 2.31 10.77 0.68
N ALA A 14 1.44 10.06 -0.02
CA ALA A 14 1.68 9.65 -1.40
C ALA A 14 1.49 10.78 -2.45
N GLU A 15 0.79 11.86 -2.08
CA GLU A 15 0.74 13.12 -2.84
C GLU A 15 2.06 13.90 -2.70
N LYS A 16 2.75 13.80 -1.56
CA LYS A 16 4.02 14.50 -1.29
C LYS A 16 5.26 13.71 -1.73
N ASP A 17 5.15 12.39 -1.87
CA ASP A 17 6.26 11.52 -2.22
C ASP A 17 5.86 10.48 -3.27
N GLU A 18 6.29 10.70 -4.52
CA GLU A 18 6.04 9.79 -5.66
C GLU A 18 6.73 8.42 -5.52
N ARG A 19 7.65 8.28 -4.56
CA ARG A 19 8.28 6.98 -4.27
C ARG A 19 7.34 6.05 -3.51
N ILE A 20 6.27 6.57 -2.90
CA ILE A 20 5.30 5.75 -2.17
C ILE A 20 4.47 4.93 -3.15
N VAL A 21 4.45 3.62 -2.91
CA VAL A 21 3.65 2.62 -3.61
C VAL A 21 2.84 1.87 -2.57
N VAL A 22 1.52 1.81 -2.71
CA VAL A 22 0.64 1.07 -1.80
C VAL A 22 0.32 -0.27 -2.43
N MET A 23 0.49 -1.33 -1.65
CA MET A 23 0.25 -2.70 -2.07
C MET A 23 -0.80 -3.35 -1.17
N THR A 24 -1.64 -4.22 -1.73
CA THR A 24 -2.56 -5.06 -0.96
C THR A 24 -2.64 -6.47 -1.55
N ALA A 25 -3.15 -7.40 -0.75
CA ALA A 25 -3.56 -8.73 -1.16
C ALA A 25 -5.08 -8.84 -0.97
N GLU A 26 -5.87 -8.38 -1.94
CA GLU A 26 -7.35 -8.30 -1.95
C GLU A 26 -8.04 -7.44 -0.85
N ASN A 27 -7.38 -7.11 0.27
CA ASN A 27 -7.99 -6.31 1.33
C ASN A 27 -8.04 -4.82 0.94
N ARG A 28 -9.20 -4.33 0.50
CA ARG A 28 -9.35 -2.93 0.06
C ARG A 28 -10.25 -2.06 0.93
N ALA A 29 -10.99 -2.62 1.89
CA ALA A 29 -12.04 -1.89 2.60
C ALA A 29 -11.52 -0.61 3.29
N ALA A 30 -10.34 -0.68 3.90
CA ALA A 30 -9.73 0.45 4.61
C ALA A 30 -9.06 1.50 3.70
N ILE A 31 -8.91 1.22 2.39
CA ILE A 31 -8.13 2.01 1.42
C ILE A 31 -8.82 2.12 0.04
N ARG A 32 -10.14 1.95 0.01
CA ARG A 32 -10.94 1.80 -1.22
C ARG A 32 -10.86 3.00 -2.17
N ASN A 33 -10.53 4.18 -1.67
CA ASN A 33 -10.47 5.43 -2.42
C ASN A 33 -9.03 5.80 -2.86
N LEU A 34 -8.01 5.01 -2.51
CA LEU A 34 -6.63 5.23 -2.96
C LEU A 34 -6.33 4.86 -4.42
N PRO A 35 -6.93 3.81 -5.03
CA PRO A 35 -6.56 3.42 -6.39
C PRO A 35 -6.69 4.54 -7.43
N PRO A 36 -7.79 5.35 -7.46
CA PRO A 36 -7.90 6.47 -8.41
C PRO A 36 -6.82 7.56 -8.21
N VAL A 37 -6.28 7.69 -7.00
CA VAL A 37 -5.27 8.71 -6.63
C VAL A 37 -3.87 8.24 -7.01
N LEU A 38 -3.59 6.98 -6.73
CA LEU A 38 -2.26 6.40 -6.89
C LEU A 38 -2.01 5.85 -8.29
N GLY A 39 -3.06 5.49 -9.01
CA GLY A 39 -2.97 4.89 -10.35
C GLY A 39 -2.02 3.69 -10.33
N LYS A 40 -0.94 3.77 -11.12
CA LYS A 40 0.09 2.72 -11.23
C LYS A 40 0.88 2.47 -9.93
N ARG A 41 0.78 3.36 -8.93
CA ARG A 41 1.41 3.22 -7.61
C ARG A 41 0.50 2.50 -6.60
N PHE A 42 -0.67 2.02 -7.02
CA PHE A 42 -1.49 1.08 -6.27
C PHE A 42 -1.37 -0.29 -6.92
N ILE A 43 -0.96 -1.30 -6.16
CA ILE A 43 -0.77 -2.67 -6.65
C ILE A 43 -1.62 -3.61 -5.80
N ASP A 44 -2.50 -4.37 -6.43
CA ASP A 44 -3.12 -5.52 -5.80
C ASP A 44 -2.50 -6.77 -6.40
N VAL A 45 -1.96 -7.64 -5.54
CA VAL A 45 -1.32 -8.89 -5.97
C VAL A 45 -2.28 -10.08 -5.94
N GLY A 46 -3.56 -9.86 -5.65
CA GLY A 46 -4.52 -10.92 -5.37
C GLY A 46 -4.25 -11.57 -4.01
N ILE A 47 -4.69 -12.82 -3.81
CA ILE A 47 -4.46 -13.59 -2.58
C ILE A 47 -3.02 -14.17 -2.57
N CYS A 48 -2.03 -13.29 -2.57
CA CYS A 48 -0.61 -13.63 -2.74
C CYS A 48 0.30 -12.82 -1.79
N GLU A 49 0.10 -12.89 -0.48
CA GLU A 49 0.83 -12.08 0.52
C GLU A 49 2.35 -12.25 0.46
N GLN A 50 2.84 -13.47 0.25
CA GLN A 50 4.28 -13.72 0.09
C GLN A 50 4.85 -12.98 -1.13
N THR A 51 4.13 -13.01 -2.25
CA THR A 51 4.48 -12.22 -3.45
C THR A 51 4.44 -10.73 -3.15
N MET A 52 3.45 -10.24 -2.40
CA MET A 52 3.37 -8.84 -1.99
C MET A 52 4.64 -8.41 -1.25
N ILE A 53 5.09 -9.19 -0.26
CA ILE A 53 6.29 -8.89 0.52
C ILE A 53 7.56 -8.95 -0.33
N GLY A 54 7.68 -9.94 -1.22
CA GLY A 54 8.80 -10.03 -2.15
C GLY A 54 8.88 -8.85 -3.13
N VAL A 55 7.75 -8.46 -3.71
CA VAL A 55 7.66 -7.28 -4.59
C VAL A 55 7.95 -5.99 -3.81
N ALA A 56 7.45 -5.86 -2.57
CA ALA A 56 7.79 -4.73 -1.70
C ALA A 56 9.30 -4.65 -1.45
N ALA A 57 9.97 -5.76 -1.11
CA ALA A 57 11.42 -5.79 -0.96
C ALA A 57 12.14 -5.33 -2.24
N GLY A 58 11.74 -5.83 -3.41
CA GLY A 58 12.29 -5.40 -4.70
C GLY A 58 12.08 -3.90 -4.98
N LEU A 59 10.90 -3.37 -4.72
CA LEU A 59 10.58 -1.95 -4.85
C LEU A 59 11.46 -1.09 -3.92
N ALA A 60 11.62 -1.51 -2.66
CA ALA A 60 12.46 -0.84 -1.68
C ALA A 60 13.93 -0.78 -2.13
N LEU A 61 14.48 -1.90 -2.63
CA LEU A 61 15.83 -1.96 -3.19
C LEU A 61 16.05 -1.01 -4.38
N ARG A 62 14.98 -0.63 -5.09
CA ARG A 62 15.01 0.32 -6.21
C ARG A 62 14.62 1.74 -5.81
N GLY A 63 14.66 2.06 -4.52
CA GLY A 63 14.44 3.42 -4.00
C GLY A 63 12.97 3.83 -3.90
N ARG A 64 12.03 2.88 -4.01
CA ARG A 64 10.62 3.12 -3.68
C ARG A 64 10.37 2.95 -2.19
N ARG A 65 9.21 3.42 -1.73
CA ARG A 65 8.74 3.36 -0.35
C ARG A 65 7.44 2.55 -0.31
N PRO A 66 7.52 1.22 -0.40
CA PRO A 66 6.33 0.37 -0.44
C PRO A 66 5.60 0.37 0.92
N VAL A 67 4.28 0.39 0.87
CA VAL A 67 3.38 0.17 2.00
C VAL A 67 2.61 -1.12 1.73
N ALA A 68 2.90 -2.17 2.48
CA ALA A 68 2.17 -3.44 2.39
C ALA A 68 0.95 -3.40 3.34
N HIS A 69 -0.24 -3.25 2.76
CA HIS A 69 -1.50 -3.27 3.49
C HIS A 69 -2.11 -4.68 3.48
N ALA A 70 -2.22 -5.31 4.65
CA ALA A 70 -2.81 -6.63 4.81
C ALA A 70 -3.43 -6.82 6.19
N LEU A 71 -4.24 -7.87 6.35
CA LEU A 71 -4.65 -8.33 7.68
C LEU A 71 -3.47 -8.99 8.38
N ALA A 72 -3.30 -8.70 9.67
CA ALA A 72 -2.17 -9.20 10.46
C ALA A 72 -2.03 -10.74 10.38
N THR A 73 -3.14 -11.48 10.39
CA THR A 73 -3.16 -12.95 10.33
C THR A 73 -2.54 -13.53 9.05
N PHE A 74 -2.45 -12.75 7.97
CA PHE A 74 -1.93 -13.23 6.68
C PHE A 74 -0.47 -12.82 6.41
N ILE A 75 0.15 -12.05 7.31
CA ILE A 75 1.57 -11.69 7.25
C ILE A 75 2.32 -12.57 8.25
N THR A 76 2.67 -13.77 7.82
CA THR A 76 3.37 -14.80 8.61
C THR A 76 4.74 -15.12 8.05
#